data_AF-A0A537MSV0-F1
#
_entry.id   AF-A0A537MSV0-F1
#
_cell.length_a   1.000
_cell.length_b   1.000
_cell.length_c   1.000
_cell.angle_alpha   90.00
_cell.angle_beta   90.00
_cell.angle_gamma   90.00
#
_symmetry.space_group_name_H-M   'P 1'
#
loop_
_entity.id
_entity.type
_entity.pdbx_description
1 polymer ?
#
loop_
_entity_poly.entity_id
_entity_poly.type
_entity_poly.pdbx_seq_one_letter_code
_entity_poly.pdbx_strand_id
1 'polypeptide(L)' 'MAPAIVQAQAAMKLPLATVWPDTNFHVINCRRFADEVKKATGGAVDIDVKSGGQLGFKGP' A
#
# COMPACT_ATOMS: atom_id res chain seq x y z
N MET A 1 -35.38 -17.52 -1.65
CA MET A 1 -33.97 -17.32 -1.23
C MET A 1 -33.75 -15.83 -1.09
N ALA A 2 -33.52 -15.33 0.13
CA ALA A 2 -33.23 -13.91 0.34
C ALA A 2 -31.83 -13.59 -0.20
N PRO A 3 -31.60 -12.42 -0.82
CA PRO A 3 -30.29 -12.05 -1.31
C PRO A 3 -29.34 -11.86 -0.12
N ALA A 4 -28.19 -12.51 -0.16
CA ALA A 4 -27.11 -12.23 0.78
C ALA A 4 -26.57 -10.82 0.48
N ILE A 5 -26.72 -9.90 1.42
CA ILE A 5 -26.06 -8.60 1.36
C ILE A 5 -24.57 -8.85 1.60
N VAL A 6 -23.77 -8.86 0.54
CA VAL A 6 -22.31 -8.85 0.66
C VAL A 6 -21.93 -7.46 1.16
N GLN A 7 -21.62 -7.32 2.46
CA GLN A 7 -21.04 -6.08 2.97
C GLN A 7 -19.65 -5.91 2.35
N ALA A 8 -19.42 -4.76 1.70
CA ALA A 8 -18.08 -4.38 1.27
C ALA A 8 -17.17 -4.26 2.52
N GLN A 9 -16.20 -5.16 2.64
CA GLN A 9 -15.16 -5.04 3.65
C GLN A 9 -14.24 -3.89 3.25
N ALA A 10 -13.98 -2.98 4.19
CA ALA A 10 -13.03 -1.89 3.97
C ALA A 10 -11.65 -2.48 3.64
N ALA A 11 -10.97 -1.91 2.64
CA ALA A 11 -9.63 -2.33 2.27
C ALA A 11 -8.68 -2.20 3.47
N MET A 12 -7.90 -3.25 3.74
CA MET A 12 -6.85 -3.24 4.73
C MET A 12 -5.73 -2.30 4.26
N LYS A 13 -5.59 -1.17 4.96
CA LYS A 13 -4.58 -0.15 4.70
C LYS A 13 -3.28 -0.49 5.41
N LEU A 14 -2.20 -0.64 4.63
CA LEU A 14 -0.86 -0.94 5.13
C LEU A 14 0.10 0.20 4.80
N PRO A 15 0.47 1.07 5.76
CA PRO A 15 1.46 2.10 5.52
C PRO A 15 2.86 1.47 5.42
N LEU A 16 3.56 1.72 4.32
CA LEU A 16 4.95 1.32 4.12
C LEU A 16 5.83 2.55 4.14
N ALA A 17 6.61 2.73 5.21
CA ALA A 17 7.53 3.84 5.38
C ALA A 17 8.90 3.55 4.75
N THR A 18 9.46 4.50 4.02
CA THR A 18 10.83 4.43 3.52
C THR A 18 11.49 5.81 3.54
N VAL A 19 12.77 5.83 3.93
CA VAL A 19 13.60 7.06 3.99
C VAL A 19 14.18 7.43 2.63
N TRP A 20 14.14 6.50 1.67
CA TRP A 20 14.69 6.70 0.35
C TRP A 20 13.82 7.66 -0.49
N PRO A 21 14.44 8.47 -1.38
CA PRO A 21 13.70 9.33 -2.31
C PRO A 21 12.89 8.48 -3.29
N ASP A 22 11.83 9.06 -3.88
CA ASP A 22 10.94 8.36 -4.83
C ASP A 22 11.64 7.76 -6.06
N THR A 23 12.78 8.34 -6.46
CA THR A 23 13.58 7.85 -7.59
C THR A 23 14.45 6.65 -7.24
N ASN A 24 14.54 6.26 -5.96
CA ASN A 24 15.30 5.10 -5.54
C ASN A 24 14.58 3.81 -5.96
N PHE A 25 15.34 2.83 -6.46
CA PHE A 25 14.83 1.54 -6.92
C PHE A 25 14.03 0.79 -5.85
N HIS A 26 14.34 0.97 -4.55
CA HIS A 26 13.53 0.44 -3.46
C HIS A 26 12.10 0.99 -3.47
N VAL A 27 11.93 2.30 -3.61
CA VAL A 27 10.60 2.94 -3.62
C VAL A 27 9.82 2.55 -4.86
N ILE A 28 10.50 2.50 -6.01
CA ILE A 28 9.90 2.05 -7.28
C ILE A 28 9.38 0.62 -7.15
N ASN A 29 10.17 -0.28 -6.56
CA ASN A 29 9.76 -1.67 -6.33
C ASN A 29 8.65 -1.79 -5.29
N CYS A 30 8.66 -0.99 -4.22
CA CYS A 30 7.57 -0.95 -3.24
C CYS A 30 6.25 -0.52 -3.89
N ARG A 31 6.26 0.47 -4.78
CA ARG A 31 5.06 0.90 -5.52
C ARG A 31 4.54 -0.19 -6.45
N ARG A 32 5.45 -0.84 -7.20
CA ARG A 32 5.07 -1.99 -8.05
C ARG A 32 4.47 -3.14 -7.24
N PHE A 33 5.07 -3.46 -6.09
CA PHE A 33 4.52 -4.47 -5.18
C PHE A 33 3.14 -4.08 -4.65
N ALA A 34 2.95 -2.83 -4.24
CA ALA A 34 1.65 -2.31 -3.81
C ALA A 34 0.57 -2.47 -4.89
N ASP A 35 0.90 -2.15 -6.15
CA ASP A 35 -0.01 -2.31 -7.28
C ASP A 35 -0.37 -3.78 -7.53
N GLU A 36 0.61 -4.69 -7.51
CA GLU A 36 0.37 -6.12 -7.70
C GLU A 36 -0.45 -6.74 -6.56
N VAL A 37 -0.19 -6.34 -5.31
CA VAL A 37 -0.99 -6.76 -4.15
C VAL A 37 -2.44 -6.27 -4.30
N LYS A 38 -2.63 -5.02 -4.71
CA LYS A 38 -3.97 -4.46 -4.92
C LYS A 38 -4.73 -5.23 -6.01
N LYS A 39 -4.07 -5.56 -7.12
CA LYS A 39 -4.65 -6.39 -8.20
C LYS A 39 -4.97 -7.81 -7.72
N ALA A 40 -4.02 -8.48 -7.06
CA ALA A 40 -4.16 -9.86 -6.60
C ALA A 40 -5.25 -10.02 -5.53
N THR A 41 -5.50 -8.97 -4.74
CA THR A 41 -6.50 -8.98 -3.66
C THR A 41 -7.83 -8.35 -4.07
N GLY A 42 -8.00 -7.96 -5.34
CA GLY A 42 -9.21 -7.25 -5.79
C GLY A 42 -9.46 -5.95 -5.04
N GLY A 43 -8.40 -5.29 -4.56
CA GLY A 43 -8.48 -4.08 -3.75
C GLY A 43 -8.74 -4.30 -2.26
N ALA A 44 -8.81 -5.54 -1.77
CA ALA A 44 -8.96 -5.82 -0.35
C ALA A 44 -7.73 -5.43 0.48
N VAL A 45 -6.55 -5.36 -0.13
CA VAL A 45 -5.32 -4.84 0.48
C VAL A 45 -4.81 -3.64 -0.32
N ASP A 46 -4.56 -2.54 0.38
CA ASP A 46 -4.06 -1.29 -0.18
C ASP A 46 -2.81 -0.84 0.59
N ILE A 47 -1.65 -0.93 -0.06
CA ILE A 47 -0.35 -0.57 0.51
C ILE A 47 -0.05 0.88 0.15
N ASP A 48 0.14 1.73 1.16
CA ASP A 48 0.41 3.15 1.01
C ASP A 48 1.90 3.43 1.24
N VAL A 49 2.64 3.59 0.14
CA VAL A 49 4.09 3.81 0.17
C VAL A 49 4.40 5.28 0.51
N LYS A 50 4.93 5.51 1.70
CA LYS A 50 5.40 6.80 2.22
C LYS A 50 6.92 6.91 2.08
N SER A 51 7.38 7.49 0.98
CA SER A 51 8.79 7.73 0.64
C SER A 51 9.37 9.00 1.29
N GLY A 52 10.69 9.17 1.20
CA GLY A 52 11.36 10.43 1.56
C GLY A 52 11.24 10.83 3.03
N GLY A 53 11.03 9.87 3.94
CA GLY A 53 10.90 10.16 5.37
C GLY A 53 9.62 10.95 5.71
N GLN A 54 8.58 10.85 4.89
CA GLN A 54 7.27 11.52 5.08
C GLN A 54 6.62 11.25 6.45
N LEU A 55 6.97 10.14 7.10
CA LEU A 55 6.45 9.76 8.42
C LEU A 55 7.36 10.23 9.59
N GLY A 56 8.28 11.15 9.34
CA GLY A 56 9.15 11.74 10.37
C GLY A 56 10.42 10.94 10.69
N PHE A 57 10.58 9.74 10.13
CA PHE A 57 11.85 9.02 10.14
C PHE A 57 12.81 9.68 9.15
N LYS A 58 13.64 10.59 9.66
CA LYS A 58 14.89 10.99 9.00
C LYS A 58 15.94 9.94 9.37
N GLY A 59 16.60 9.36 8.37
CA GLY A 59 17.80 8.55 8.62
C GLY A 59 18.88 9.37 9.34
N PRO A 60 19.93 8.74 9.88
CA PRO A 60 21.04 9.46 10.51
C PRO A 60 21.64 10.53 9.60
#